data_AF-A0A944B9N3-F1
#
_entry.id   AF-A0A944B9N3-F1
#
_cell.length_a   1.000
_cell.length_b   1.000
_cell.length_c   1.000
_cell.angle_alpha   90.00
_cell.angle_beta   90.00
_cell.angle_gamma   90.00
#
_symmetry.space_group_name_H-M   'P 1'
#
loop_
_entity.id
_entity.type
_entity.pdbx_description
1 polymer ?
#
loop_
_entity_poly.entity_id
_entity_poly.type
_entity_poly.pdbx_seq_one_letter_code
_entity_poly.pdbx_strand_id
1 'polypeptide(L)'
;MKNVWTKPEEYGDYFAWGETKAKDVYNVATYKYIMFNKKNQLKQETEKSDPLGWNMYFYRKYCMNEDDGIVDSLFTLLPEDDAATVNWGTEWRIPTFEEQSELEKYCERSLTEQNGVYGAKFTAKNGNSIFLPAAGFRKGSELINASLGGGYWSSSLNKVSCISAYYLEFLKGNHAAFYNVDRTKGIPVRAVLK
;
A
#
# COMPACT_ATOMS: atom_id res chain seq x y z
N MET A 1 18.99 5.72 -12.93
CA MET A 1 18.45 5.37 -11.60
C MET A 1 17.46 6.46 -11.23
N LYS A 2 16.19 6.14 -10.95
CA LYS A 2 15.24 7.13 -10.42
C LYS A 2 15.61 7.37 -8.94
N ASN A 3 15.63 8.64 -8.55
CA ASN A 3 16.21 9.12 -7.30
C ASN A 3 15.69 8.34 -6.08
N VAL A 4 16.63 7.85 -5.27
CA VAL A 4 16.41 7.56 -3.86
C VAL A 4 15.96 8.86 -3.21
N TRP A 5 14.91 8.81 -2.39
CA TRP A 5 14.41 9.89 -1.53
C TRP A 5 15.53 10.77 -0.99
N THR A 6 15.83 11.87 -1.68
CA THR A 6 17.01 12.68 -1.31
C THR A 6 16.73 13.55 -0.09
N LYS A 7 15.45 13.76 0.21
CA LYS A 7 14.97 14.53 1.36
C LYS A 7 13.89 13.76 2.12
N PRO A 8 13.94 13.69 3.46
CA PRO A 8 12.95 12.95 4.24
C PRO A 8 11.51 13.47 4.08
N GLU A 9 11.32 14.76 3.80
CA GLU A 9 10.01 15.41 3.67
C GLU A 9 9.32 15.18 2.30
N GLU A 10 10.02 14.65 1.29
CA GLU A 10 9.43 14.39 -0.02
C GLU A 10 8.40 13.26 0.06
N TYR A 11 7.22 13.45 -0.52
CA TYR A 11 6.14 12.44 -0.56
C TYR A 11 6.44 11.29 -1.50
N GLY A 12 7.18 11.61 -2.57
CA GLY A 12 7.58 10.74 -3.68
C GLY A 12 6.41 10.02 -4.34
N ASP A 13 6.69 8.83 -4.85
CA ASP A 13 5.76 8.13 -5.73
C ASP A 13 4.75 7.26 -4.97
N TYR A 14 3.59 7.08 -5.59
CA TYR A 14 2.48 6.27 -5.08
C TYR A 14 2.38 4.99 -5.91
N PHE A 15 2.15 3.86 -5.26
CA PHE A 15 2.04 2.58 -5.94
C PHE A 15 0.78 1.85 -5.49
N ALA A 16 0.10 1.16 -6.40
CA ALA A 16 -0.85 0.13 -5.98
C ALA A 16 -0.04 -1.08 -5.47
N TRP A 17 -0.59 -1.83 -4.53
CA TRP A 17 0.16 -2.90 -3.87
C TRP A 17 0.61 -3.96 -4.87
N GLY A 18 1.90 -4.28 -4.93
CA GLY A 18 2.45 -5.22 -5.92
C GLY A 18 2.60 -4.67 -7.35
N GLU A 19 2.35 -3.37 -7.56
CA GLU A 19 2.76 -2.64 -8.75
C GLU A 19 4.03 -1.85 -8.50
N THR A 20 4.89 -1.77 -9.53
CA THR A 20 6.22 -1.17 -9.41
C THR A 20 6.34 0.15 -10.17
N LYS A 21 5.25 0.61 -10.79
CA LYS A 21 5.17 1.88 -11.52
C LYS A 21 4.00 2.70 -10.99
N ALA A 22 4.24 3.99 -10.78
CA ALA A 22 3.18 4.95 -10.52
C ALA A 22 2.27 5.11 -11.75
N LYS A 23 1.05 5.58 -11.53
CA LYS A 23 0.03 5.79 -12.55
C LYS A 23 -0.87 6.98 -12.18
N ASP A 24 -1.68 7.44 -13.12
CA ASP A 24 -2.55 8.60 -12.89
C ASP A 24 -3.87 8.25 -12.19
N VAL A 25 -4.33 7.00 -12.33
CA VAL A 25 -5.61 6.54 -11.81
C VAL A 25 -5.42 5.27 -10.99
N TYR A 26 -5.89 5.27 -9.74
CA TYR A 26 -5.77 4.17 -8.77
C TYR A 26 -7.15 3.58 -8.43
N ASN A 27 -7.57 2.58 -9.20
CA ASN A 27 -8.82 1.87 -8.98
C ASN A 27 -8.73 0.42 -9.49
N VAL A 28 -9.81 -0.34 -9.29
CA VAL A 28 -9.93 -1.73 -9.73
C VAL A 28 -9.63 -1.89 -11.23
N ALA A 29 -10.15 -1.01 -12.09
CA ALA A 29 -9.99 -1.11 -13.55
C ALA A 29 -8.55 -0.97 -14.04
N THR A 30 -7.70 -0.31 -13.25
CA THR A 30 -6.30 -0.03 -13.58
C THR A 30 -5.33 -0.89 -12.78
N TYR A 31 -5.82 -1.81 -11.94
CA TYR A 31 -4.97 -2.61 -11.05
C TYR A 31 -4.46 -3.88 -11.73
N LYS A 32 -3.13 -4.07 -11.72
CA LYS A 32 -2.38 -5.11 -12.43
C LYS A 32 -2.89 -6.52 -12.14
N TYR A 33 -3.37 -6.81 -10.93
CA TYR A 33 -3.78 -8.16 -10.54
C TYR A 33 -5.28 -8.43 -10.68
N ILE A 34 -6.02 -7.52 -11.30
CA ILE A 34 -7.45 -7.71 -11.56
C ILE A 34 -7.64 -8.34 -12.91
N MET A 35 -8.51 -9.34 -12.97
CA MET A 35 -9.05 -9.86 -14.22
C MET A 35 -10.57 -9.77 -14.20
N PHE A 36 -11.14 -9.05 -15.17
CA PHE A 36 -12.59 -8.94 -15.32
C PHE A 36 -13.15 -10.22 -15.94
N ASN A 37 -14.23 -10.73 -15.37
CA ASN A 37 -14.91 -11.92 -15.86
C ASN A 37 -15.65 -11.59 -17.16
N LYS A 38 -15.11 -12.02 -18.31
CA LYS A 38 -15.74 -11.82 -19.63
C LYS A 38 -17.13 -12.47 -19.75
N LYS A 39 -17.46 -13.49 -18.96
CA LYS A 39 -18.78 -14.16 -19.03
C LYS A 39 -19.94 -13.26 -18.57
N ASN A 40 -19.67 -12.26 -17.73
CA ASN A 40 -20.70 -11.35 -17.21
C ASN A 40 -20.87 -10.08 -18.05
N GLN A 41 -19.99 -9.82 -19.04
CA GLN A 41 -20.27 -8.81 -20.07
C GLN A 41 -21.26 -9.32 -21.14
N LEU A 42 -21.47 -10.65 -21.25
CA LEU A 42 -22.33 -11.30 -22.25
C LEU A 42 -23.56 -12.03 -21.68
N LYS A 43 -23.75 -12.04 -20.36
CA LYS A 43 -24.97 -12.55 -19.71
C LYS A 43 -25.65 -11.45 -18.91
N GLN A 44 -26.37 -10.57 -19.60
CA GLN A 44 -27.40 -9.73 -18.95
C GLN A 44 -28.71 -10.50 -18.73
N GLU A 45 -28.82 -11.74 -19.19
CA GLU A 45 -30.08 -12.47 -19.12
C GLU A 45 -29.82 -13.85 -18.53
N THR A 46 -30.62 -14.17 -17.51
CA THR A 46 -30.75 -15.50 -16.88
C THR A 46 -29.62 -15.90 -15.94
N GLU A 47 -29.51 -15.23 -14.81
CA GLU A 47 -29.53 -15.84 -13.46
C GLU A 47 -29.31 -14.75 -12.42
N LYS A 48 -29.95 -14.92 -11.25
CA LYS A 48 -30.12 -13.92 -10.18
C LYS A 48 -28.90 -13.01 -10.05
N SER A 49 -29.10 -11.73 -10.39
CA SER A 49 -28.14 -10.66 -10.15
C SER A 49 -27.64 -10.76 -8.72
N ASP A 50 -26.33 -10.98 -8.55
CA ASP A 50 -25.68 -10.62 -7.30
C ASP A 50 -25.94 -9.11 -7.09
N PRO A 51 -26.75 -8.71 -6.08
CA PRO A 51 -27.18 -7.32 -5.92
C PRO A 51 -26.02 -6.35 -5.67
N LEU A 52 -24.82 -6.87 -5.38
CA LEU A 52 -23.65 -6.12 -4.97
C LEU A 52 -22.49 -6.20 -5.98
N GLY A 53 -22.61 -7.00 -7.05
CA GLY A 53 -21.63 -7.04 -8.15
C GLY A 53 -20.25 -7.60 -7.77
N TRP A 54 -20.14 -8.44 -6.74
CA TRP A 54 -18.86 -9.00 -6.27
C TRP A 54 -18.18 -9.91 -7.30
N ASN A 55 -18.94 -10.47 -8.25
CA ASN A 55 -18.43 -11.41 -9.25
C ASN A 55 -18.02 -10.77 -10.60
N MET A 56 -17.75 -9.46 -10.64
CA MET A 56 -17.34 -8.78 -11.88
C MET A 56 -15.86 -9.03 -12.23
N TYR A 57 -15.01 -9.29 -11.24
CA TYR A 57 -13.58 -9.52 -11.41
C TYR A 57 -13.02 -10.40 -10.29
N PHE A 58 -11.80 -10.91 -10.50
CA PHE A 58 -11.08 -11.71 -9.52
C PHE A 58 -9.59 -11.35 -9.48
N TYR A 59 -8.90 -11.68 -8.39
CA TYR A 59 -7.47 -11.45 -8.23
C TYR A 59 -6.65 -12.60 -8.81
N ARG A 60 -5.65 -12.30 -9.65
CA ARG A 60 -4.81 -13.31 -10.31
C ARG A 60 -3.47 -13.59 -9.63
N LYS A 61 -3.14 -12.84 -8.57
CA LYS A 61 -1.89 -13.00 -7.78
C LYS A 61 -2.08 -12.47 -6.36
N TYR A 62 -1.37 -13.08 -5.42
CA TYR A 62 -1.44 -12.89 -3.98
C TYR A 62 -2.88 -13.08 -3.52
N CYS A 63 -3.35 -14.33 -3.55
CA CYS A 63 -4.66 -14.68 -3.06
C CYS A 63 -4.68 -15.97 -2.25
N MET A 64 -5.62 -16.03 -1.32
CA MET A 64 -5.69 -17.02 -0.24
C MET A 64 -6.96 -17.87 -0.28
N ASN A 65 -8.00 -17.42 -0.97
CA ASN A 65 -9.26 -18.14 -1.11
C ASN A 65 -9.71 -18.11 -2.58
N GLU A 66 -10.43 -19.15 -2.98
CA GLU A 66 -10.87 -19.36 -4.37
C GLU A 66 -12.04 -18.44 -4.76
N ASP A 67 -12.75 -17.89 -3.78
CA ASP A 67 -13.87 -16.97 -3.99
C ASP A 67 -13.38 -15.60 -4.50
N ASP A 68 -12.22 -15.13 -4.01
CA ASP A 68 -11.63 -13.84 -4.38
C ASP A 68 -10.71 -13.95 -5.61
N GLY A 69 -10.15 -15.12 -5.91
CA GLY A 69 -9.17 -15.26 -6.99
C GLY A 69 -8.40 -16.57 -7.11
N ILE A 70 -7.33 -16.53 -7.90
CA ILE A 70 -6.41 -17.66 -8.06
C ILE A 70 -5.54 -17.75 -6.82
N VAL A 71 -5.71 -18.82 -6.04
CA VAL A 71 -4.94 -19.07 -4.82
C VAL A 71 -3.50 -19.40 -5.17
N ASP A 72 -2.56 -18.61 -4.63
CA ASP A 72 -1.12 -18.86 -4.71
C ASP A 72 -0.45 -18.91 -3.33
N SER A 73 -1.19 -18.61 -2.25
CA SER A 73 -0.69 -18.63 -0.87
C SER A 73 0.54 -17.74 -0.63
N LEU A 74 0.69 -16.69 -1.43
CA LEU A 74 1.73 -15.68 -1.24
C LEU A 74 1.21 -14.54 -0.35
N PHE A 75 1.83 -14.39 0.82
CA PHE A 75 1.45 -13.38 1.82
C PHE A 75 2.36 -12.16 1.83
N THR A 76 3.45 -12.18 1.06
CA THR A 76 4.43 -11.10 0.99
C THR A 76 4.80 -10.86 -0.46
N LEU A 77 5.02 -9.60 -0.83
CA LEU A 77 5.48 -9.24 -2.17
C LEU A 77 6.74 -10.02 -2.56
N LEU A 78 6.69 -10.60 -3.76
CA LEU A 78 7.88 -11.12 -4.42
C LEU A 78 8.75 -9.95 -4.92
N PRO A 79 10.08 -10.14 -5.04
CA PRO A 79 11.00 -9.09 -5.47
C PRO A 79 10.60 -8.35 -6.75
N GLU A 80 10.01 -9.04 -7.73
CA GLU A 80 9.59 -8.45 -9.00
C GLU A 80 8.32 -7.57 -8.91
N ASP A 81 7.59 -7.67 -7.80
CA ASP A 81 6.39 -6.89 -7.53
C ASP A 81 6.58 -5.88 -6.39
N ASP A 82 7.73 -5.90 -5.73
CA ASP A 82 8.12 -4.93 -4.72
C ASP A 82 8.65 -3.65 -5.41
N ALA A 83 7.91 -2.55 -5.26
CA ALA A 83 8.26 -1.27 -5.86
C ALA A 83 9.63 -0.76 -5.40
N ALA A 84 10.03 -1.01 -4.15
CA ALA A 84 11.34 -0.62 -3.65
C ALA A 84 12.45 -1.46 -4.28
N THR A 85 12.28 -2.78 -4.33
CA THR A 85 13.26 -3.66 -4.98
C THR A 85 13.45 -3.29 -6.45
N VAL A 86 12.36 -3.10 -7.20
CA VAL A 86 12.44 -2.83 -8.64
C VAL A 86 12.99 -1.44 -8.96
N ASN A 87 12.65 -0.42 -8.17
CA ASN A 87 13.07 0.95 -8.49
C ASN A 87 14.40 1.35 -7.86
N TRP A 88 14.80 0.74 -6.73
CA TRP A 88 15.98 1.16 -5.95
C TRP A 88 17.05 0.09 -5.80
N GLY A 89 16.81 -1.15 -6.23
CA GLY A 89 17.79 -2.22 -6.30
C GLY A 89 17.50 -3.41 -5.38
N THR A 90 18.21 -4.51 -5.59
CA THR A 90 17.94 -5.81 -4.93
C THR A 90 18.11 -5.79 -3.42
N GLU A 91 18.87 -4.85 -2.89
CA GLU A 91 19.12 -4.69 -1.45
C GLU A 91 17.96 -4.01 -0.72
N TRP A 92 17.06 -3.36 -1.45
CA TRP A 92 15.93 -2.61 -0.90
C TRP A 92 14.63 -3.40 -1.03
N ARG A 93 13.73 -3.26 -0.05
CA ARG A 93 12.35 -3.75 -0.13
C ARG A 93 11.40 -2.89 0.67
N ILE A 94 10.11 -3.03 0.42
CA ILE A 94 9.07 -2.49 1.30
C ILE A 94 9.11 -3.28 2.63
N PRO A 95 8.96 -2.63 3.79
CA PRO A 95 8.97 -3.31 5.09
C PRO A 95 7.78 -4.25 5.24
N THR A 96 7.97 -5.35 5.97
CA THR A 96 6.87 -6.26 6.32
C THR A 96 6.00 -5.64 7.41
N PHE A 97 4.83 -6.24 7.63
CA PHE A 97 3.92 -5.81 8.69
C PHE A 97 4.59 -5.94 10.06
N GLU A 98 5.35 -7.01 10.26
CA GLU A 98 6.10 -7.26 11.49
C GLU A 98 7.14 -6.17 11.76
N GLU A 99 7.91 -5.74 10.75
CA GLU A 99 8.90 -4.66 10.91
C GLU A 99 8.26 -3.30 11.18
N GLN A 100 7.14 -2.99 10.51
CA GLN A 100 6.42 -1.77 10.83
C GLN A 100 5.85 -1.84 12.25
N SER A 101 5.36 -3.00 12.69
CA SER A 101 4.89 -3.21 14.07
C SER A 101 6.02 -3.03 15.09
N GLU A 102 7.24 -3.48 14.78
CA GLU A 102 8.42 -3.23 15.61
C GLU A 102 8.76 -1.74 15.71
N LEU A 103 8.67 -1.01 14.59
CA LEU A 103 8.87 0.45 14.57
C LEU A 103 7.92 1.14 15.57
N GLU A 104 6.63 0.81 15.55
CA GLU A 104 5.65 1.37 16.49
C GLU A 104 5.95 0.97 17.94
N LYS A 105 6.26 -0.31 18.17
CA LYS A 105 6.46 -0.86 19.51
C LYS A 105 7.71 -0.31 20.21
N TYR A 106 8.78 -0.08 19.45
CA TYR A 106 10.10 0.21 20.01
C TYR A 106 10.58 1.65 19.79
N CYS A 107 9.91 2.43 18.94
CA CYS A 107 10.23 3.84 18.74
C CYS A 107 9.22 4.75 19.42
N GLU A 108 9.72 5.88 19.94
CA GLU A 108 8.87 6.98 20.35
C GLU A 108 8.35 7.71 19.11
N ARG A 109 7.03 7.81 19.00
CA ARG A 109 6.35 8.51 17.92
C ARG A 109 5.95 9.91 18.35
N SER A 110 6.25 10.89 17.50
CA SER A 110 5.72 12.26 17.62
C SER A 110 5.16 12.74 16.28
N LEU A 111 4.10 13.56 16.32
CA LEU A 111 3.60 14.28 15.16
C LEU A 111 4.27 15.66 15.14
N THR A 112 4.90 16.01 14.03
CA THR A 112 5.74 17.21 13.94
C THR A 112 5.81 17.73 12.51
N GLU A 113 6.53 18.84 12.33
CA GLU A 113 6.84 19.40 11.03
C GLU A 113 8.35 19.30 10.79
N GLN A 114 8.73 18.83 9.61
CA GLN A 114 10.11 18.84 9.14
C GLN A 114 10.18 19.66 7.86
N ASN A 115 10.97 20.74 7.87
CA ASN A 115 11.09 21.67 6.75
C ASN A 115 9.73 22.21 6.25
N GLY A 116 8.79 22.48 7.17
CA GLY A 116 7.45 22.98 6.86
C GLY A 116 6.47 21.91 6.34
N VAL A 117 6.89 20.63 6.31
CA VAL A 117 6.04 19.51 5.93
C VAL A 117 5.61 18.75 7.19
N TYR A 118 4.30 18.63 7.38
CA TYR A 118 3.71 17.87 8.49
C TYR A 118 3.93 16.36 8.30
N GLY A 119 4.18 15.63 9.38
CA GLY A 119 4.38 14.18 9.35
C GLY A 119 4.57 13.53 10.71
N ALA A 120 4.89 12.24 10.70
CA ALA A 120 5.21 11.44 11.88
C ALA A 120 6.71 11.19 11.96
N LYS A 121 7.32 11.53 13.10
CA LYS A 121 8.70 11.19 13.42
C LYS A 121 8.72 10.01 14.38
N PHE A 122 9.47 8.97 14.03
CA PHE A 122 9.73 7.81 14.88
C PHE A 122 11.19 7.86 15.33
N THR A 123 11.42 7.85 16.64
CA THR A 123 12.76 7.93 17.23
C THR A 123 13.03 6.68 18.06
N ALA A 124 14.06 5.92 17.67
CA ALA A 124 14.49 4.75 18.41
C ALA A 124 15.26 5.16 19.68
N LYS A 125 15.38 4.23 20.64
CA LYS A 125 16.10 4.47 21.91
C LYS A 125 17.57 4.85 21.73
N ASN A 126 18.18 4.47 20.61
CA ASN A 126 19.56 4.84 20.26
C ASN A 126 19.68 6.26 19.66
N GLY A 127 18.58 7.02 19.56
CA GLY A 127 18.53 8.38 19.03
C GLY A 127 18.36 8.47 17.52
N ASN A 128 18.48 7.36 16.77
CA ASN A 128 18.19 7.35 15.35
C ASN A 128 16.70 7.60 15.11
N SER A 129 16.38 8.34 14.06
CA SER A 129 14.99 8.66 13.74
C SER A 129 14.71 8.61 12.25
N ILE A 130 13.46 8.31 11.93
CA ILE A 130 12.91 8.43 10.58
C ILE A 130 11.73 9.41 10.62
N PHE A 131 11.58 10.18 9.54
CA PHE A 131 10.44 11.06 9.33
C PHE A 131 9.60 10.55 8.17
N LEU A 132 8.30 10.42 8.42
CA LEU A 132 7.30 10.00 7.47
C LEU A 132 6.38 11.19 7.19
N PRO A 133 6.51 11.88 6.04
CA PRO A 133 5.63 12.99 5.71
C PRO A 133 4.18 12.53 5.57
N ALA A 134 3.24 13.42 5.89
CA ALA A 134 1.81 13.26 5.70
C ALA A 134 1.45 13.31 4.20
N ALA A 135 1.88 12.30 3.46
CA ALA A 135 1.81 12.23 2.01
C ALA A 135 0.43 11.85 1.48
N GLY A 136 -0.54 11.54 2.34
CA GLY A 136 -1.86 11.06 1.95
C GLY A 136 -1.80 9.74 1.18
N PHE A 137 -2.82 9.51 0.35
CA PHE A 137 -2.91 8.38 -0.59
C PHE A 137 -3.73 8.77 -1.82
N ARG A 138 -3.65 7.97 -2.88
CA ARG A 138 -4.40 8.14 -4.13
C ARG A 138 -5.56 7.16 -4.27
N LYS A 139 -6.70 7.67 -4.71
CA LYS A 139 -7.92 6.91 -5.06
C LYS A 139 -8.54 7.52 -6.31
N GLY A 140 -8.74 6.70 -7.34
CA GLY A 140 -9.03 7.24 -8.67
C GLY A 140 -7.92 8.20 -9.09
N SER A 141 -8.30 9.38 -9.55
CA SER A 141 -7.37 10.46 -9.96
C SER A 141 -6.99 11.40 -8.81
N GLU A 142 -7.56 11.23 -7.62
CA GLU A 142 -7.47 12.19 -6.52
C GLU A 142 -6.33 11.85 -5.55
N LEU A 143 -5.70 12.91 -5.01
CA LEU A 143 -4.81 12.83 -3.85
C LEU A 143 -5.60 13.24 -2.60
N ILE A 144 -5.72 12.32 -1.66
CA ILE A 144 -6.56 12.46 -0.46
C ILE A 144 -5.66 12.57 0.78
N ASN A 145 -6.03 13.45 1.72
CA ASN A 145 -5.39 13.64 3.02
C ASN A 145 -3.92 14.10 3.01
N ALA A 146 -3.38 14.53 1.86
CA ALA A 146 -2.07 15.19 1.82
C ALA A 146 -2.02 16.37 2.81
N SER A 147 -0.91 16.49 3.53
CA SER A 147 -0.69 17.44 4.65
C SER A 147 -1.56 17.23 5.89
N LEU A 148 -2.52 16.30 5.88
CA LEU A 148 -3.39 15.96 7.02
C LEU A 148 -3.05 14.61 7.63
N GLY A 149 -2.56 13.67 6.83
CA GLY A 149 -2.11 12.36 7.27
C GLY A 149 -1.39 11.59 6.18
N GLY A 150 -0.92 10.40 6.49
CA GLY A 150 -0.14 9.57 5.56
C GLY A 150 -0.42 8.10 5.74
N GLY A 151 -0.24 7.36 4.64
CA GLY A 151 -0.19 5.91 4.62
C GLY A 151 1.14 5.43 4.05
N TYR A 152 1.70 4.33 4.54
CA TYR A 152 2.88 3.70 3.96
C TYR A 152 2.68 2.19 3.84
N TRP A 153 2.77 1.68 2.61
CA TRP A 153 2.55 0.25 2.35
C TRP A 153 3.49 -0.62 3.18
N SER A 154 2.93 -1.75 3.65
CA SER A 154 3.70 -2.94 3.98
C SER A 154 3.80 -3.86 2.76
N SER A 155 4.86 -4.67 2.69
CA SER A 155 4.96 -5.77 1.74
C SER A 155 4.05 -6.95 2.09
N SER A 156 3.39 -6.94 3.26
CA SER A 156 2.54 -8.03 3.75
C SER A 156 1.07 -7.87 3.33
N LEU A 157 0.50 -8.93 2.77
CA LEU A 157 -0.92 -9.08 2.48
C LEU A 157 -1.72 -9.21 3.78
N ASN A 158 -2.97 -8.76 3.78
CA ASN A 158 -3.91 -9.08 4.85
C ASN A 158 -4.11 -10.61 4.93
N LYS A 159 -3.97 -11.18 6.12
CA LYS A 159 -4.10 -12.63 6.35
C LYS A 159 -5.54 -13.16 6.24
N VAL A 160 -6.54 -12.27 6.24
CA VAL A 160 -7.97 -12.64 6.19
C VAL A 160 -8.57 -12.53 4.79
N SER A 161 -8.19 -11.53 3.99
CA SER A 161 -8.73 -11.32 2.65
C SER A 161 -7.66 -10.84 1.69
N CYS A 162 -7.67 -11.37 0.46
CA CYS A 162 -6.74 -10.95 -0.58
C CYS A 162 -7.15 -9.64 -1.26
N ILE A 163 -8.25 -9.00 -0.82
CA ILE A 163 -8.70 -7.69 -1.32
C ILE A 163 -7.83 -6.55 -0.77
N SER A 164 -7.23 -6.73 0.42
CA SER A 164 -6.47 -5.70 1.12
C SER A 164 -5.06 -6.13 1.52
N ALA A 165 -4.19 -5.15 1.74
CA ALA A 165 -2.85 -5.35 2.27
C ALA A 165 -2.61 -4.41 3.46
N TYR A 166 -1.63 -4.74 4.30
CA TYR A 166 -1.32 -3.93 5.48
C TYR A 166 -0.60 -2.63 5.10
N TYR A 167 -0.83 -1.59 5.88
CA TYR A 167 -0.11 -0.33 5.77
C TYR A 167 -0.08 0.39 7.13
N LEU A 168 0.93 1.24 7.30
CA LEU A 168 1.02 2.15 8.44
C LEU A 168 0.22 3.42 8.11
N GLU A 169 -0.79 3.77 8.92
CA GLU A 169 -1.51 5.03 8.81
C GLU A 169 -1.18 5.97 9.97
N PHE A 170 -1.16 7.28 9.71
CA PHE A 170 -1.30 8.30 10.76
C PHE A 170 -2.09 9.49 10.25
N LEU A 171 -2.94 10.04 11.11
CA LEU A 171 -3.76 11.22 10.82
C LEU A 171 -3.50 12.31 11.86
N LYS A 172 -3.60 13.57 11.46
CA LYS A 172 -3.51 14.72 12.37
C LYS A 172 -4.60 14.63 13.44
N GLY A 173 -4.18 14.75 14.70
CA GLY A 173 -5.07 14.66 15.86
C GLY A 173 -5.44 13.23 16.30
N ASN A 174 -5.01 12.19 15.57
CA ASN A 174 -5.29 10.79 15.91
C ASN A 174 -4.00 9.99 16.16
N HIS A 175 -4.16 8.79 16.71
CA HIS A 175 -3.05 7.84 16.85
C HIS A 175 -2.67 7.26 15.47
N ALA A 176 -1.38 7.00 15.26
CA ALA A 176 -0.95 6.19 14.12
C ALA A 176 -1.36 4.74 14.39
N ALA A 177 -1.83 4.01 13.40
CA ALA A 177 -2.24 2.63 13.61
C ALA A 177 -2.04 1.81 12.34
N PHE A 178 -1.96 0.49 12.54
CA PHE A 178 -1.87 -0.47 11.47
C PHE A 178 -3.24 -0.92 11.03
N TYR A 179 -3.51 -0.68 9.76
CA TYR A 179 -4.75 -1.09 9.14
C TYR A 179 -4.44 -1.92 7.90
N ASN A 180 -5.50 -2.44 7.29
CA ASN A 180 -5.44 -2.95 5.95
C ASN A 180 -6.34 -2.11 5.06
N VAL A 181 -5.94 -1.96 3.80
CA VAL A 181 -6.69 -1.18 2.82
C VAL A 181 -6.61 -1.86 1.46
N ASP A 182 -7.63 -1.60 0.66
CA ASP A 182 -7.77 -2.06 -0.73
C ASP A 182 -6.46 -1.87 -1.51
N ARG A 183 -5.97 -2.96 -2.10
CA ARG A 183 -4.68 -3.01 -2.83
C ARG A 183 -4.62 -2.09 -4.05
N THR A 184 -5.78 -1.62 -4.54
CA THR A 184 -5.88 -0.72 -5.69
C THR A 184 -5.48 0.72 -5.38
N LYS A 185 -5.41 1.10 -4.10
CA LYS A 185 -5.03 2.46 -3.68
C LYS A 185 -3.57 2.74 -3.98
N GLY A 186 -3.28 3.98 -4.39
CA GLY A 186 -1.90 4.42 -4.52
C GLY A 186 -1.39 4.89 -3.17
N ILE A 187 -0.50 4.15 -2.55
CA ILE A 187 0.08 4.53 -1.24
C ILE A 187 1.61 4.68 -1.42
N PRO A 188 2.22 5.68 -0.76
CA PRO A 188 3.67 5.80 -0.70
C PRO A 188 4.35 4.56 -0.13
N VAL A 189 5.62 4.40 -0.46
CA VAL A 189 6.49 3.32 0.05
C VAL A 189 7.75 3.92 0.66
N ARG A 190 8.23 3.33 1.76
CA ARG A 190 9.51 3.67 2.38
C ARG A 190 10.32 2.41 2.50
N ALA A 191 11.38 2.31 1.72
CA ALA A 191 12.19 1.10 1.70
C ALA A 191 12.98 0.91 2.99
N VAL A 192 13.22 -0.36 3.29
CA VAL A 192 14.20 -0.84 4.25
C VAL A 192 15.25 -1.68 3.52
N LEU A 193 16.44 -1.76 4.09
CA LEU A 193 17.46 -2.71 3.65
C LEU A 193 17.05 -4.13 4.06
N LYS A 194 17.37 -5.11 3.23
CA LYS A 194 17.10 -6.54 3.48
C LYS A 194 17.99 -7.13 4.57
#